data_AF-A0A2D7HDY1-F1
#
_entry.id   AF-A0A2D7HDY1-F1
#
_cell.length_a   1.000
_cell.length_b   1.000
_cell.length_c   1.000
_cell.angle_alpha   90.00
_cell.angle_beta   90.00
_cell.angle_gamma   90.00
#
_symmetry.space_group_name_H-M   'P 1'
#
loop_
_entity.id
_entity.type
_entity.pdbx_description
1 polymer ?
#
loop_
_entity_poly.entity_id
_entity_poly.type
_entity_poly.pdbx_seq_one_letter_code
_entity_poly.pdbx_strand_id
1 'polypeptide(L)'
;MADDTDWRLQGQERYLKGAVVTYHKYRRTSESWDHDHCEFCLAKFMEASTDPDVKTDGYATVHGDRWICSTCLADFKERFTLVIRQ
;
A
#
# COMPACT_ATOMS: atom_id res chain seq x y z
N MET A 1 8.55 13.35 -4.52
CA MET A 1 9.57 12.30 -4.78
C MET A 1 10.28 12.05 -3.46
N ALA A 2 10.30 10.81 -2.98
CA ALA A 2 10.98 10.46 -1.74
C ALA A 2 12.51 10.38 -1.94
N ASP A 3 13.25 11.00 -1.03
CA ASP A 3 14.71 10.96 -0.94
C ASP A 3 15.17 9.59 -0.39
N ASP A 4 16.45 9.23 -0.58
CA ASP A 4 17.08 8.02 -0.03
C ASP A 4 17.10 7.95 1.50
N THR A 5 16.86 9.08 2.17
CA THR A 5 16.76 9.18 3.63
C THR A 5 15.32 9.04 4.17
N ASP A 6 14.33 8.77 3.32
CA ASP A 6 12.93 8.61 3.73
C ASP A 6 12.75 7.39 4.64
N TRP A 7 12.24 7.61 5.85
CA TRP A 7 12.04 6.57 6.87
C TRP A 7 11.10 5.43 6.43
N ARG A 8 10.26 5.66 5.42
CA ARG A 8 9.35 4.65 4.87
C ARG A 8 10.08 3.59 4.03
N LEU A 9 11.33 3.83 3.64
CA LEU A 9 12.16 2.88 2.91
C LEU A 9 12.82 1.91 3.90
N GLN A 10 12.41 0.65 3.84
CA GLN A 10 12.82 -0.44 4.74
C GLN A 10 13.21 -1.72 3.97
N GLY A 11 13.56 -1.59 2.69
CA GLY A 11 13.99 -2.71 1.83
C GLY A 11 12.88 -3.31 0.96
N GLN A 12 11.79 -2.56 0.74
CA GLN A 12 10.70 -2.96 -0.13
C GLN A 12 11.15 -3.21 -1.58
N GLU A 13 12.32 -2.70 -1.98
CA GLU A 13 12.89 -2.84 -3.33
C GLU A 13 13.06 -4.30 -3.73
N ARG A 14 13.18 -5.19 -2.75
CA ARG A 14 13.30 -6.65 -2.94
C ARG A 14 12.04 -7.28 -3.53
N TYR A 15 10.87 -6.65 -3.40
CA TYR A 15 9.60 -7.26 -3.77
C TYR A 15 8.57 -6.30 -4.41
N LEU A 16 8.73 -4.98 -4.27
CA LEU A 16 7.86 -3.99 -4.92
C LEU A 16 8.44 -3.41 -6.21
N LYS A 17 9.72 -3.65 -6.53
CA LYS A 17 10.33 -3.10 -7.74
C LYS A 17 9.68 -3.69 -9.00
N GLY A 18 9.07 -2.84 -9.82
CA GLY A 18 8.33 -3.22 -11.01
C GLY A 18 6.99 -3.91 -10.71
N ALA A 19 6.51 -3.88 -9.46
CA ALA A 19 5.26 -4.55 -9.10
C ALA A 19 4.06 -3.89 -9.78
N VAL A 20 3.12 -4.74 -10.20
CA VAL A 20 1.81 -4.30 -10.72
C VAL A 20 0.85 -4.16 -9.55
N VAL A 21 0.18 -3.02 -9.48
CA VAL A 21 -0.79 -2.71 -8.44
C VAL A 21 -2.11 -2.24 -9.04
N THR A 22 -3.22 -2.60 -8.41
CA THR A 22 -4.57 -2.23 -8.84
C THR A 22 -5.30 -1.55 -7.69
N TYR A 23 -6.10 -0.53 -8.02
CA TYR A 23 -6.90 0.17 -7.03
C TYR A 23 -8.07 -0.69 -6.55
N HIS A 24 -8.23 -0.80 -5.24
CA HIS A 24 -9.30 -1.55 -4.60
C HIS A 24 -9.80 -0.83 -3.35
N LYS A 25 -11.10 -1.00 -3.06
CA LYS A 25 -11.60 -0.81 -1.70
C LYS A 25 -11.09 -1.95 -0.85
N TYR A 26 -10.65 -1.64 0.36
CA TYR A 26 -10.15 -2.64 1.27
C TYR A 26 -11.26 -3.59 1.70
N ARG A 27 -10.95 -4.87 1.68
CA ARG A 27 -11.80 -5.93 2.20
C ARG A 27 -10.92 -6.90 2.97
N ARG A 28 -11.28 -7.19 4.22
CA ARG A 28 -10.59 -8.19 5.02
C ARG A 28 -10.63 -9.55 4.31
N THR A 29 -9.54 -10.29 4.37
CA THR A 29 -9.40 -11.60 3.72
C THR A 29 -10.22 -12.69 4.42
N SER A 30 -10.54 -12.51 5.70
CA SER A 30 -11.40 -13.38 6.49
C SER A 30 -12.01 -12.63 7.68
N GLU A 31 -12.99 -13.21 8.35
CA GLU A 31 -13.62 -12.58 9.52
C GLU A 31 -12.68 -12.43 10.72
N SER A 32 -11.68 -13.29 10.82
CA SER A 32 -10.62 -13.24 11.85
C SER A 32 -9.49 -12.26 11.52
N TRP A 33 -9.49 -11.68 10.32
CA TRP A 33 -8.46 -10.73 9.90
C TRP A 33 -8.90 -9.30 10.26
N ASP A 34 -8.17 -8.66 11.17
CA ASP A 34 -8.55 -7.37 11.73
C ASP A 34 -8.24 -6.21 10.77
N HIS A 35 -7.03 -6.18 10.19
CA HIS A 35 -6.57 -5.13 9.28
C HIS A 35 -5.30 -5.54 8.53
N ASP A 36 -5.03 -4.86 7.42
CA ASP A 36 -3.72 -4.86 6.76
C ASP A 36 -2.99 -3.53 7.02
N HIS A 37 -1.76 -3.42 6.52
CA HIS A 37 -0.95 -2.22 6.64
C HIS A 37 -0.41 -1.78 5.28
N CYS A 38 -0.18 -0.48 5.15
CA CYS A 38 0.60 0.07 4.06
C CYS A 38 2.05 -0.42 4.15
N GLU A 39 2.60 -0.97 3.07
CA GLU A 39 3.99 -1.46 2.98
C GLU A 39 5.07 -0.41 3.27
N PHE A 40 4.70 0.88 3.24
CA PHE A 40 5.63 2.00 3.40
C PHE A 40 5.44 2.71 4.73
N CYS A 41 4.23 3.23 5.01
CA CYS A 41 3.98 4.06 6.18
C CYS A 41 3.30 3.33 7.35
N LEU A 42 3.00 2.03 7.21
CA LEU A 42 2.27 1.24 8.20
C LEU A 42 0.88 1.79 8.57
N ALA A 43 0.31 2.69 7.76
CA ALA A 43 -1.09 3.08 7.93
C ALA A 43 -1.99 1.85 7.81
N LYS A 44 -2.95 1.71 8.72
CA LYS A 44 -3.86 0.57 8.74
C LYS A 44 -4.84 0.62 7.58
N PHE A 45 -5.21 -0.54 7.08
CA PHE A 45 -6.28 -0.75 6.13
C PHE A 45 -7.43 -1.52 6.78
N MET A 46 -8.62 -0.93 6.76
CA MET A 46 -9.83 -1.50 7.38
C MET A 46 -11.05 -1.26 6.49
N GLU A 47 -12.08 -2.12 6.59
CA GLU A 47 -13.29 -2.00 5.74
C GLU A 47 -14.06 -0.71 6.02
N ALA A 48 -14.06 -0.28 7.28
CA ALA A 48 -14.64 0.97 7.74
C ALA A 48 -13.87 1.46 8.97
N SER A 49 -13.67 2.78 9.05
CA SER A 49 -13.13 3.45 10.23
C SER A 49 -13.53 4.92 10.22
N THR A 50 -13.68 5.52 11.40
CA THR A 50 -13.85 6.97 11.57
C THR A 50 -12.52 7.68 11.81
N ASP A 51 -11.43 6.92 11.99
CA ASP A 51 -10.09 7.44 12.18
C ASP A 51 -9.50 7.88 10.82
N PRO A 52 -9.11 9.16 10.66
CA PRO A 52 -8.56 9.68 9.40
C PRO A 52 -7.20 9.05 9.00
N ASP A 53 -6.47 8.46 9.96
CA ASP A 53 -5.19 7.81 9.69
C ASP A 53 -5.36 6.41 9.10
N VAL A 54 -6.56 5.81 9.27
CA VAL A 54 -6.93 4.53 8.67
C VAL A 54 -7.34 4.72 7.20
N LYS A 55 -6.95 3.77 6.35
CA LYS A 55 -7.31 3.74 4.93
C LYS A 55 -8.39 2.69 4.70
N THR A 56 -9.38 3.04 3.87
CA THR A 56 -10.46 2.13 3.47
C THR A 56 -10.35 1.70 2.01
N ASP A 57 -9.35 2.24 1.31
CA ASP A 57 -9.08 2.05 -0.09
C ASP A 57 -7.62 2.38 -0.40
N GLY A 58 -7.11 1.78 -1.46
CA GLY A 58 -5.72 1.94 -1.88
C GLY A 58 -5.38 1.00 -3.00
N TYR A 59 -4.11 0.67 -3.12
CA TYR A 59 -3.60 -0.15 -4.20
C TYR A 59 -3.04 -1.44 -3.64
N ALA A 60 -3.49 -2.56 -4.20
CA ALA A 60 -2.99 -3.87 -3.83
C ALA A 60 -2.16 -4.46 -4.97
N THR A 61 -1.12 -5.23 -4.64
CA THR A 61 -0.41 -6.08 -5.60
C THR A 61 -1.37 -7.12 -6.21
N VAL A 62 -0.99 -7.73 -7.33
CA VAL A 62 -1.82 -8.71 -8.06
C VAL A 62 -2.32 -9.86 -7.17
N HIS A 63 -1.56 -10.25 -6.14
CA HIS A 63 -1.95 -11.32 -5.21
C HIS A 63 -2.82 -10.82 -4.04
N GLY A 64 -3.05 -9.51 -3.93
CA GLY A 64 -3.84 -8.91 -2.84
C GLY A 64 -3.15 -8.96 -1.47
N ASP A 65 -1.87 -9.33 -1.43
CA ASP A 65 -1.10 -9.59 -0.21
C ASP A 65 -0.39 -8.35 0.36
N ARG A 66 -0.27 -7.29 -0.45
CA ARG A 66 0.43 -6.07 -0.09
C ARG A 66 -0.38 -4.86 -0.46
N TRP A 67 -0.54 -3.95 0.50
CA TRP A 67 -1.32 -2.73 0.32
C TRP A 67 -0.43 -1.49 0.33
N ILE A 68 -0.78 -0.53 -0.51
CA ILE A 68 -0.10 0.75 -0.64
C ILE A 68 -1.17 1.84 -0.64
N CYS A 69 -1.10 2.77 0.32
CA CYS A 69 -2.01 3.91 0.35
C CYS A 69 -1.71 4.88 -0.79
N SER A 70 -2.72 5.64 -1.23
CA SER A 70 -2.60 6.58 -2.35
C SER A 70 -1.44 7.57 -2.19
N THR A 71 -1.16 8.03 -0.96
CA THR A 71 -0.03 8.92 -0.66
C THR A 71 1.32 8.24 -0.92
N CYS A 72 1.51 7.02 -0.40
CA CYS A 72 2.77 6.30 -0.61
C CYS A 72 2.93 5.87 -2.06
N LEU A 73 1.85 5.53 -2.76
CA LEU A 73 1.92 5.28 -4.19
C LEU A 73 2.41 6.52 -4.94
N ALA A 74 1.85 7.70 -4.66
CA ALA A 74 2.28 8.94 -5.31
C ALA A 74 3.77 9.24 -5.07
N ASP A 75 4.26 8.98 -3.86
CA ASP A 75 5.66 9.26 -3.50
C ASP A 75 6.66 8.27 -4.09
N PHE A 76 6.28 7.00 -4.19
CA PHE A 76 7.20 5.89 -4.49
C PHE A 76 6.99 5.25 -5.86
N LYS A 77 5.92 5.57 -6.59
CA LYS A 77 5.61 4.98 -7.90
C LYS A 77 6.80 5.01 -8.85
N GLU A 78 7.45 6.15 -9.01
CA GLU A 78 8.57 6.31 -9.95
C GLU A 78 9.80 5.54 -9.47
N ARG A 79 10.16 5.71 -8.19
CA ARG A 79 11.32 5.05 -7.56
C ARG A 79 11.26 3.53 -7.68
N PHE A 80 10.08 2.96 -7.45
CA PHE A 80 9.86 1.52 -7.50
C PHE A 80 9.39 1.04 -8.87
N THR A 81 9.18 1.96 -9.82
CA THR A 81 8.63 1.64 -11.16
C THR A 81 7.30 0.88 -11.05
N LEU A 82 6.44 1.28 -10.11
CA LEU A 82 5.15 0.63 -9.89
C LEU A 82 4.23 0.85 -11.09
N VAL A 83 3.65 -0.24 -11.57
CA VAL A 83 2.74 -0.22 -12.72
C VAL A 83 1.31 -0.26 -12.19
N ILE A 84 0.56 0.82 -12.43
CA ILE A 84 -0.86 0.88 -12.06
C ILE A 84 -1.67 0.19 -13.16
N ARG A 85 -2.39 -0.87 -12.82
CA ARG A 85 -3.31 -1.56 -13.71
C ARG A 85 -4.74 -1.15 -13.37
N GLN A 86 -5.44 -0.60 -14.37
CA GLN A 86 -6.85 -0.25 -14.32
C GLN A 86 -7.74 -1.47 -14.52
#